data_AF-A0A7K3DJ78-F1
#
_entry.id   AF-A0A7K3DJ78-F1
#
_cell.length_a   1.000
_cell.length_b   1.000
_cell.length_c   1.000
_cell.angle_alpha   90.00
_cell.angle_beta   90.00
_cell.angle_gamma   90.00
#
_symmetry.space_group_name_H-M   'P 1'
#
loop_
_entity.id
_entity.type
_entity.pdbx_description
1 polymer ?
#
loop_
_entity_poly.entity_id
_entity_poly.type
_entity_poly.pdbx_seq_one_letter_code
_entity_poly.pdbx_strand_id
1 'polypeptide(L)'
;ALGVRPSALRFWEQQGLITPDRVTSQRARRYGPAAIGAARVVVALRGAGYGVPAVREAVAALDRAEGRGEARRLLRARLRSVAARSVALLKAGADLAAVIEETAQV
;
A
#
# COMPACT_ATOMS: atom_id res chain seq x y z
N ALA A 1 -13.83 -5.31 10.18
CA ALA A 1 -12.46 -5.84 10.35
C ALA A 1 -11.51 -5.53 9.17
N LEU A 2 -11.97 -5.50 7.91
CA LEU A 2 -11.20 -4.93 6.78
C LEU A 2 -12.05 -4.07 5.81
N GLY A 3 -13.38 -4.25 5.78
CA GLY A 3 -14.28 -3.42 4.94
C GLY A 3 -14.16 -3.64 3.44
N VAL A 4 -13.50 -4.72 3.00
CA VAL A 4 -13.23 -5.01 1.59
C VAL A 4 -14.18 -6.06 1.04
N ARG A 5 -14.55 -5.90 -0.24
CA ARG A 5 -15.37 -6.88 -0.96
C ARG A 5 -14.60 -8.20 -1.13
N PRO A 6 -15.27 -9.38 -1.11
CA PRO A 6 -14.63 -10.66 -1.38
C PRO A 6 -13.91 -10.73 -2.74
N SER A 7 -14.41 -10.01 -3.76
CA SER A 7 -13.76 -9.91 -5.06
C SER A 7 -12.40 -9.23 -4.99
N ALA A 8 -12.23 -8.23 -4.13
CA ALA A 8 -10.95 -7.57 -3.90
C ALA A 8 -9.93 -8.54 -3.26
N LEU A 9 -10.36 -9.36 -2.29
CA LEU A 9 -9.50 -10.39 -1.71
C LEU A 9 -9.05 -11.43 -2.74
N ARG A 10 -9.95 -11.89 -3.62
CA ARG A 10 -9.59 -12.81 -4.72
C ARG A 10 -8.62 -12.17 -5.70
N PHE A 11 -8.85 -10.91 -6.05
CA PHE A 11 -7.93 -10.17 -6.92
C PHE A 11 -6.56 -10.03 -6.26
N TRP A 12 -6.49 -9.72 -4.97
CA TRP A 12 -5.22 -9.62 -4.24
C TRP A 12 -4.49 -10.95 -4.11
N GLU A 13 -5.22 -12.06 -3.93
CA GLU A 13 -4.65 -13.41 -4.00
C GLU A 13 -4.04 -13.69 -5.38
N GLN A 14 -4.77 -13.40 -6.47
CA GLN A 14 -4.25 -13.54 -7.84
C GLN A 14 -3.03 -12.67 -8.10
N GLN A 15 -3.03 -11.47 -7.50
CA GLN A 15 -1.91 -10.55 -7.53
C GLN A 15 -0.87 -10.89 -6.46
N GLY A 16 -0.89 -12.04 -5.79
CA GLY A 16 0.12 -12.46 -4.81
C GLY A 16 0.37 -11.45 -3.68
N LEU A 17 -0.60 -10.59 -3.36
CA LEU A 17 -0.50 -9.60 -2.29
C LEU A 17 -0.91 -10.20 -0.93
N ILE A 18 -1.72 -11.26 -0.96
CA ILE A 18 -2.15 -12.01 0.21
C ILE A 18 -2.18 -13.50 -0.14
N THR A 19 -1.84 -14.36 0.82
CA THR A 19 -1.87 -15.82 0.64
C THR A 19 -2.81 -16.42 1.68
N PRO A 20 -3.93 -17.04 1.27
CA PRO A 20 -4.80 -17.76 2.19
C PRO A 20 -4.23 -19.15 2.51
N ASP A 21 -4.55 -19.65 3.71
CA ASP A 21 -4.37 -21.06 4.06
C ASP A 21 -5.41 -21.89 3.28
N ARG A 22 -4.96 -22.96 2.63
CA ARG A 22 -5.84 -23.90 1.94
C ARG A 22 -6.22 -25.04 2.87
N VAL A 23 -7.51 -25.13 3.22
CA VAL A 23 -8.02 -26.28 3.98
C VAL A 23 -8.35 -27.38 2.98
N THR A 24 -7.49 -28.40 2.92
CA THR A 24 -7.52 -29.48 1.91
C THR A 24 -8.81 -30.30 1.91
N SER A 25 -9.53 -30.35 3.03
CA SER A 25 -10.78 -31.09 3.16
C SER A 25 -12.03 -30.40 2.59
N GLN A 26 -11.99 -29.08 2.34
CA GLN A 26 -13.20 -28.32 1.96
C GLN A 26 -13.03 -27.40 0.75
N ARG A 27 -11.85 -27.35 0.10
CA ARG A 27 -11.50 -26.37 -0.95
C ARG A 27 -11.77 -24.89 -0.53
N ALA A 28 -11.92 -24.63 0.76
CA ALA A 28 -12.24 -23.31 1.30
C ALA A 28 -10.95 -22.51 1.54
N ARG A 29 -11.01 -21.20 1.27
CA ARG A 29 -9.95 -20.24 1.57
C ARG A 29 -10.07 -19.81 3.02
N ARG A 30 -9.03 -20.03 3.83
CA ARG A 30 -8.98 -19.53 5.20
C ARG A 30 -7.94 -18.42 5.29
N TYR A 31 -8.38 -17.21 5.64
CA TYR A 31 -7.48 -16.08 5.84
C TYR A 31 -7.03 -16.04 7.30
N GLY A 32 -5.87 -16.61 7.58
CA GLY A 32 -5.25 -16.57 8.91
C GLY A 32 -4.73 -15.17 9.29
N PRO A 33 -4.20 -15.01 10.52
CA PRO A 33 -3.70 -13.72 11.02
C PRO A 33 -2.64 -13.07 10.12
N ALA A 34 -1.76 -13.85 9.49
CA ALA A 34 -0.75 -13.36 8.56
C ALA A 34 -1.41 -12.73 7.31
N ALA A 35 -2.35 -13.45 6.69
CA ALA A 35 -3.09 -12.97 5.53
C ALA A 35 -3.93 -11.72 5.85
N ILE A 36 -4.52 -11.66 7.05
CA ILE A 36 -5.23 -10.46 7.52
C ILE A 36 -4.27 -9.29 7.72
N GLY A 37 -3.09 -9.53 8.27
CA GLY A 37 -2.03 -8.52 8.40
C GLY A 37 -1.62 -7.93 7.06
N ALA A 38 -1.30 -8.78 6.09
CA ALA A 38 -0.99 -8.38 4.72
C ALA A 38 -2.15 -7.59 4.09
N ALA A 39 -3.40 -8.06 4.23
CA ALA A 39 -4.57 -7.37 3.71
C ALA A 39 -4.77 -5.97 4.31
N ARG A 40 -4.45 -5.75 5.59
CA ARG A 40 -4.50 -4.40 6.20
C ARG A 40 -3.47 -3.45 5.57
N VAL A 41 -2.27 -3.95 5.28
CA VAL A 41 -1.24 -3.17 4.59
C VAL A 41 -1.69 -2.82 3.18
N VAL A 42 -2.25 -3.79 2.44
CA VAL A 42 -2.80 -3.57 1.10
C VAL A 42 -3.89 -2.50 1.12
N VAL A 43 -4.84 -2.57 2.06
CA VAL A 43 -5.90 -1.54 2.22
C VAL A 43 -5.29 -0.15 2.43
N ALA A 44 -4.36 -0.01 3.38
CA ALA A 44 -3.75 1.27 3.70
C ALA A 44 -3.01 1.88 2.50
N LEU A 45 -2.23 1.07 1.77
CA LEU A 45 -1.47 1.55 0.61
C LEU A 45 -2.37 1.87 -0.58
N ARG A 46 -3.37 1.03 -0.87
CA ARG A 46 -4.36 1.31 -1.92
C ARG A 46 -5.17 2.56 -1.63
N GLY A 47 -5.54 2.80 -0.37
CA GLY A 47 -6.22 4.02 0.07
C GLY A 47 -5.35 5.27 -0.06
N ALA A 48 -4.03 5.13 0.01
CA ALA A 48 -3.08 6.20 -0.24
C ALA A 48 -2.73 6.40 -1.75
N GLY A 49 -3.49 5.77 -2.66
CA GLY A 49 -3.33 5.95 -4.11
C GLY A 49 -2.25 5.07 -4.76
N TYR A 50 -1.67 4.11 -4.05
CA TYR A 50 -0.66 3.23 -4.65
C TYR A 50 -1.28 2.21 -5.60
N GLY A 51 -0.66 2.03 -6.77
CA GLY A 51 -0.99 0.95 -7.70
C GLY A 51 -0.54 -0.42 -7.18
N VAL A 52 -1.11 -1.50 -7.74
CA VAL A 52 -0.81 -2.90 -7.36
C VAL A 52 0.70 -3.22 -7.35
N PRO A 53 1.53 -2.79 -8.32
CA PRO A 53 2.96 -3.11 -8.33
C PRO A 53 3.70 -2.57 -7.10
N ALA A 54 3.48 -1.29 -6.77
CA ALA A 54 4.12 -0.66 -5.62
C ALA A 54 3.67 -1.26 -4.27
N VAL A 55 2.42 -1.72 -4.19
CA VAL A 55 1.92 -2.44 -3.02
C VAL A 55 2.60 -3.81 -2.88
N ARG A 56 2.76 -4.55 -3.98
CA ARG A 56 3.44 -5.86 -4.01
C ARG A 56 4.87 -5.75 -3.49
N GLU A 57 5.63 -4.78 -3.96
CA GLU A 57 7.01 -4.55 -3.51
C GLU A 57 7.07 -4.26 -2.00
N ALA A 58 6.16 -3.43 -1.50
CA ALA A 58 6.09 -3.11 -0.08
C ALA A 58 5.75 -4.33 0.78
N VAL A 59 4.80 -5.16 0.35
CA VAL A 59 4.43 -6.41 1.05
C VAL A 59 5.61 -7.39 1.04
N ALA A 60 6.25 -7.61 -0.10
CA ALA A 60 7.41 -8.51 -0.21
C ALA A 60 8.63 -8.03 0.60
N ALA A 61 8.80 -6.71 0.78
CA ALA A 61 9.83 -6.16 1.66
C ALA A 61 9.51 -6.41 3.15
N LEU A 62 8.23 -6.42 3.52
CA LEU A 62 7.79 -6.70 4.88
C LEU A 62 7.87 -8.19 5.21
N ASP A 63 7.57 -9.07 4.27
CA ASP A 63 7.69 -10.53 4.45
C ASP A 63 9.14 -10.98 4.63
N ARG A 64 10.10 -10.25 4.02
CA ARG A 64 11.54 -10.48 4.20
C ARG A 64 12.12 -9.87 5.48
N ALA A 65 11.39 -8.98 6.14
CA ALA A 65 11.87 -8.34 7.36
C ALA A 65 11.73 -9.32 8.53
N GLU A 66 12.83 -9.60 9.23
CA GLU A 66 12.85 -10.56 10.32
C GLU A 66 12.20 -9.93 11.57
N GLY A 67 10.89 -10.14 11.69
CA GLY A 67 10.11 -9.83 12.88
C GLY A 67 9.32 -8.52 12.86
N ARG A 68 8.31 -8.45 13.72
CA ARG A 68 7.31 -7.36 13.79
C ARG A 68 7.91 -5.97 14.00
N GLY A 69 9.07 -5.88 14.64
CA GLY A 69 9.77 -4.61 14.90
C GLY A 69 10.39 -4.01 13.64
N GLU A 70 11.02 -4.84 12.82
CA GLU A 70 11.63 -4.43 11.56
C GLU A 70 10.58 -4.07 10.51
N ALA A 71 9.54 -4.90 10.37
CA ALA A 71 8.38 -4.61 9.54
C ALA A 71 7.73 -3.24 9.89
N ARG A 72 7.56 -2.93 11.18
CA ARG A 72 7.03 -1.63 11.62
C ARG A 72 7.98 -0.47 11.31
N ARG A 73 9.31 -0.69 11.38
CA ARG A 73 10.31 0.32 11.00
C ARG A 73 10.26 0.61 9.50
N LEU A 74 10.25 -0.42 8.65
CA LEU A 74 10.15 -0.29 7.19
C LEU A 74 8.85 0.41 6.77
N LEU A 75 7.71 0.03 7.37
CA LEU A 75 6.44 0.71 7.10
C LEU A 75 6.48 2.20 7.45
N ARG A 76 7.02 2.56 8.63
CA ARG A 76 7.17 3.97 9.03
C ARG A 76 8.12 4.74 8.11
N ALA A 77 9.23 4.13 7.70
CA ALA A 77 10.16 4.74 6.75
C ALA A 77 9.47 5.02 5.42
N ARG A 78 8.67 4.06 4.94
CA ARG A 78 7.89 4.24 3.71
C ARG A 78 6.85 5.36 3.86
N LEU A 79 6.07 5.38 4.94
CA LEU A 79 5.09 6.45 5.22
C LEU A 79 5.73 7.83 5.25
N ARG A 80 6.92 7.98 5.85
CA ARG A 80 7.69 9.24 5.82
C ARG A 80 8.08 9.64 4.40
N SER A 81 8.56 8.70 3.58
CA SER A 81 8.88 8.95 2.17
C SER A 81 7.65 9.38 1.36
N VAL A 82 6.46 8.84 1.66
CA VAL A 82 5.20 9.30 1.06
C VAL A 82 4.92 10.73 1.44
N ALA A 83 4.90 11.05 2.74
CA ALA A 83 4.58 12.37 3.24
C ALA A 83 5.52 13.45 2.68
N ALA A 84 6.82 13.14 2.63
CA ALA A 84 7.83 14.03 2.06
C ALA A 84 7.56 14.33 0.57
N ARG A 85 7.22 13.31 -0.23
CA ARG A 85 6.88 13.50 -1.66
C ARG A 85 5.59 14.28 -1.84
N SER A 86 4.57 14.07 -1.01
CA SER A 86 3.33 14.85 -1.05
C SER A 86 3.59 16.34 -0.79
N VAL A 87 4.42 16.66 0.22
CA VAL A 87 4.81 18.05 0.49
C VAL A 87 5.62 18.64 -0.67
N ALA A 88 6.54 17.87 -1.26
CA ALA A 88 7.31 18.33 -2.40
C ALA A 88 6.43 18.64 -3.62
N LEU A 89 5.42 17.82 -3.89
CA LEU A 89 4.45 18.05 -4.98
C LEU A 89 3.62 19.32 -4.73
N LEU A 90 3.18 19.56 -3.49
CA LEU A 90 2.46 20.80 -3.14
C LEU A 90 3.33 22.04 -3.37
N LYS A 91 4.61 21.99 -2.97
CA LYS A 91 5.56 23.08 -3.20
C LYS A 91 5.77 23.33 -4.70
N ALA A 92 6.08 22.28 -5.45
CA ALA A 92 6.27 22.39 -6.90
C ALA A 92 5.01 22.93 -7.62
N GLY A 93 3.80 22.56 -7.15
CA GLY A 93 2.55 23.11 -7.66
C GLY A 93 2.39 24.61 -7.38
N ALA A 94 2.79 25.08 -6.18
CA ALA A 94 2.78 26.50 -5.85
C ALA A 94 3.79 27.29 -6.70
N ASP A 95 5.01 26.74 -6.88
CA ASP A 95 6.04 27.36 -7.73
C ASP A 95 5.53 27.48 -9.18
N LEU A 96 4.88 26.42 -9.70
CA LEU A 96 4.30 26.44 -11.05
C LEU A 96 3.16 27.46 -11.19
N ALA A 97 2.29 27.58 -10.18
CA ALA A 97 1.21 28.56 -10.20
C ALA A 97 1.75 30.00 -10.25
N ALA A 98 2.80 30.30 -9.48
CA ALA A 98 3.45 31.60 -9.51
C ALA A 98 4.01 31.96 -10.90
N VAL A 99 4.66 31.00 -11.58
CA VAL A 99 5.17 31.21 -12.95
C VAL A 99 4.03 31.48 -13.94
N ILE A 100 2.91 30.75 -13.84
CA ILE A 100 1.75 30.95 -14.72
C ILE A 100 1.13 32.34 -14.49
N GLU A 101 0.96 32.77 -13.24
CA GLU A 101 0.40 34.08 -12.91
C GLU A 101 1.30 35.23 -13.41
N GLU A 102 2.62 35.10 -13.27
CA GLU A 102 3.58 36.09 -13.75
C GLU A 102 3.55 36.22 -15.29
N THR A 103 3.43 35.10 -16.01
CA THR A 103 3.29 35.13 -17.47
C THR A 103 1.95 35.65 -17.97
N ALA A 104 0.91 35.62 -17.14
CA ALA A 104 -0.43 36.13 -17.48
C ALA A 104 -0.59 37.64 -17.26
N GLN A 105 0.39 38.29 -16.62
CA GLN A 105 0.43 39.73 -16.35
C GLN A 105 1.25 40.53 -17.37
N VAL A 106 1.83 39.85 -18.37
CA VAL A 106 2.60 40.42 -19.50
C VAL A 106 1.75 40.37 -20.77
#